data_AF-A0A3G8M537-F1
#
_entry.id   AF-A0A3G8M537-F1
#
_cell.length_a   1.000
_cell.length_b   1.000
_cell.length_c   1.000
_cell.angle_alpha   90.00
_cell.angle_beta   90.00
_cell.angle_gamma   90.00
#
_symmetry.space_group_name_H-M   'P 1'
#
loop_
_entity.id
_entity.type
_entity.pdbx_description
1 polymer ?
#
loop_
_entity_poly.entity_id
_entity_poly.type
_entity_poly.pdbx_seq_one_letter_code
_entity_poly.pdbx_strand_id
1 'polypeptide(L)'
;MLAGLIVSHKGEHCGVYQYGRNLYDVLTKDQTINWSYVECAGFEELKTAVHDAKPDVILFNHHPSTMNWLTTAPTAELGATLFGVLHQVTQEIADHASVAPFDFLICLDPTLVPRNPAILRAPRFLPASPAKSPQPPEVFTIGSFGFATPGKGFDRLCELVNDQFDRAVIRINLPPHDDPSIVPESRFAETVEKCTKAITKPGIELQATSHFFDNAQIVEFLASNTMNAFVYDDMSSGISSCVDFALASGRPFALTRSAMFRHMFHVNPSIFIEDRDLIDIAEGDTSMLKALRDAAAPEKVAAELNRSMIDAMRAREASRATPDRRGFNKILDDRSRAAYSDAISDLAQHVPDMLARKIERANIQQGFALDTAQRFLAECPNARILAAGSFEDTAVATLCEQGYRIDEIDPNVNGMTLLDFYRSPEARLGSYDLCLSVSVLEHVADDEQFVRIISEFLRPGGLAVLTVDFKESWRPGQIKPIVDHRLYTTHDLRDRLINAMGECALVDPPIWAEGVEDFEYEGSEYGFAGFVFRKLDADSVRMANTQPVWRELLAQSPASSIPREDKMTAIKRIFGVGR
;
A
#
# COMPACT_ATOMS: atom_id res chain seq x y z
N MET A 1 -8.81 -22.60 -12.68
CA MET A 1 -7.88 -22.62 -11.53
C MET A 1 -6.56 -22.13 -12.07
N LEU A 2 -5.97 -21.10 -11.46
CA LEU A 2 -4.71 -20.53 -11.95
C LEU A 2 -3.54 -21.42 -11.56
N ALA A 3 -2.54 -21.55 -12.43
CA ALA A 3 -1.27 -22.19 -12.12
C ALA A 3 -0.26 -21.14 -11.62
N GLY A 4 0.36 -21.40 -10.48
CA GLY A 4 1.35 -20.52 -9.87
C GLY A 4 2.73 -21.17 -9.76
N LEU A 5 3.78 -20.39 -9.93
CA LEU A 5 5.17 -20.81 -9.69
C LEU A 5 5.86 -19.86 -8.72
N ILE A 6 6.32 -20.37 -7.58
CA ILE A 6 7.19 -19.63 -6.66
C ILE A 6 8.64 -19.92 -7.04
N VAL A 7 9.42 -18.86 -7.21
CA VAL A 7 10.84 -18.92 -7.58
C VAL A 7 11.67 -18.37 -6.43
N SER A 8 12.64 -19.16 -5.97
CA SER A 8 13.65 -18.74 -4.99
C SER A 8 15.06 -18.95 -5.53
N HIS A 9 16.06 -18.45 -4.81
CA HIS A 9 17.48 -18.74 -5.07
C HIS A 9 17.88 -20.09 -4.47
N LYS A 10 19.01 -20.64 -4.94
CA LYS A 10 19.65 -21.82 -4.33
C LYS A 10 20.47 -21.44 -3.10
N GLY A 11 20.43 -22.27 -2.06
CA GLY A 11 21.20 -22.11 -0.80
C GLY A 11 20.30 -22.23 0.42
N GLU A 12 20.75 -22.85 1.51
CA GLU A 12 19.86 -23.30 2.60
C GLU A 12 19.87 -22.42 3.88
N HIS A 13 20.96 -21.72 4.21
CA HIS A 13 21.10 -21.01 5.50
C HIS A 13 21.09 -19.48 5.40
N CYS A 14 20.08 -18.92 4.74
CA CYS A 14 19.81 -17.48 4.81
C CYS A 14 18.32 -17.19 5.07
N GLY A 15 18.04 -16.04 5.70
CA GLY A 15 16.67 -15.64 6.05
C GLY A 15 15.74 -15.50 4.84
N VAL A 16 16.28 -15.08 3.69
CA VAL A 16 15.51 -14.98 2.43
C VAL A 16 15.06 -16.36 1.98
N TYR A 17 15.93 -17.37 2.02
CA TYR A 17 15.59 -18.74 1.60
C TYR A 17 14.48 -19.32 2.49
N GLN A 18 14.68 -19.26 3.80
CA GLN A 18 13.72 -19.77 4.79
C GLN A 18 12.36 -19.09 4.65
N TYR A 19 12.35 -17.79 4.34
CA TYR A 19 11.14 -17.05 4.03
C TYR A 19 10.41 -17.60 2.79
N GLY A 20 11.12 -17.84 1.69
CA GLY A 20 10.54 -18.38 0.46
C GLY A 20 9.90 -19.76 0.63
N ARG A 21 10.54 -20.62 1.43
CA ARG A 21 9.99 -21.94 1.79
C ARG A 21 8.70 -21.82 2.61
N ASN A 22 8.70 -20.98 3.66
CA ASN A 22 7.50 -20.74 4.46
C ASN A 22 6.37 -20.12 3.64
N LEU A 23 6.70 -19.18 2.73
CA LEU A 23 5.72 -18.56 1.85
C LEU A 23 5.02 -19.60 0.96
N TYR A 24 5.77 -20.57 0.42
CA TYR A 24 5.19 -21.69 -0.32
C TYR A 24 4.28 -22.57 0.55
N ASP A 25 4.74 -22.95 1.74
CA ASP A 25 3.97 -23.78 2.67
C ASP A 25 2.67 -23.11 3.12
N VAL A 26 2.67 -21.76 3.21
CA VAL A 26 1.48 -20.95 3.52
C VAL A 26 0.58 -20.85 2.30
N LEU A 27 1.08 -20.40 1.14
CA LEU A 27 0.24 -20.14 -0.04
C LEU A 27 -0.46 -21.41 -0.56
N THR A 28 0.14 -22.58 -0.36
CA THR A 28 -0.46 -23.88 -0.72
C THR A 28 -1.63 -24.31 0.17
N LYS A 29 -1.90 -23.60 1.29
CA LYS A 29 -3.08 -23.84 2.13
C LYS A 29 -4.38 -23.39 1.47
N ASP A 30 -4.30 -22.46 0.53
CA ASP A 30 -5.42 -22.05 -0.31
C ASP A 30 -5.26 -22.61 -1.73
N GLN A 31 -6.35 -23.09 -2.32
CA GLN A 31 -6.34 -23.80 -3.62
C GLN A 31 -6.83 -22.93 -4.78
N THR A 32 -6.98 -21.62 -4.57
CA THR A 32 -7.39 -20.69 -5.64
C THR A 32 -6.32 -20.59 -6.73
N ILE A 33 -5.05 -20.64 -6.33
CA ILE A 33 -3.88 -20.74 -7.20
C ILE A 33 -3.16 -22.06 -6.85
N ASN A 34 -2.94 -22.91 -7.85
CA ASN A 34 -2.20 -24.15 -7.68
C ASN A 34 -0.70 -23.86 -7.75
N TRP A 35 -0.07 -23.70 -6.59
CA TRP A 35 1.33 -23.31 -6.47
C TRP A 35 2.30 -24.49 -6.63
N SER A 36 3.34 -24.27 -7.42
CA SER A 36 4.56 -25.08 -7.49
C SER A 36 5.75 -24.25 -6.99
N TYR A 37 6.84 -24.90 -6.60
CA TYR A 37 8.05 -24.25 -6.08
C TYR A 37 9.29 -24.72 -6.82
N VAL A 38 10.16 -23.78 -7.18
CA VAL A 38 11.46 -24.05 -7.82
C VAL A 38 12.55 -23.14 -7.28
N GLU A 39 13.78 -23.64 -7.29
CA GLU A 39 14.98 -22.88 -6.98
C GLU A 39 15.80 -22.73 -8.26
N CYS A 40 16.12 -21.48 -8.62
CA CYS A 40 16.84 -21.17 -9.85
C CYS A 40 18.14 -20.42 -9.53
N ALA A 41 19.23 -20.85 -10.17
CA ALA A 41 20.50 -20.13 -10.15
C ALA A 41 20.62 -19.09 -11.28
N GLY A 42 19.70 -19.10 -12.25
CA GLY A 42 19.73 -18.21 -13.40
C GLY A 42 18.49 -18.32 -14.29
N PHE A 43 18.45 -17.48 -15.33
CA PHE A 43 17.29 -17.34 -16.21
C PHE A 43 16.96 -18.59 -17.05
N GLU A 44 17.97 -19.36 -17.49
CA GLU A 44 17.73 -20.58 -18.28
C GLU A 44 17.06 -21.70 -17.46
N GLU A 45 17.44 -21.85 -16.20
CA GLU A 45 16.76 -22.77 -15.28
C GLU A 45 15.31 -22.33 -15.05
N LEU A 46 15.08 -21.02 -14.87
CA LEU A 46 13.74 -20.46 -14.74
C LEU A 46 12.90 -20.71 -16.00
N LYS A 47 13.46 -20.48 -17.19
CA LYS A 47 12.77 -20.69 -18.46
C LYS A 47 12.33 -22.14 -18.65
N THR A 48 13.19 -23.08 -18.24
CA THR A 48 12.86 -24.52 -18.23
C THR A 48 11.71 -24.81 -17.27
N ALA A 49 11.77 -24.29 -16.04
CA ALA A 49 10.70 -24.48 -15.05
C ALA A 49 9.36 -23.87 -15.52
N VAL A 50 9.39 -22.71 -16.15
CA VAL A 50 8.20 -22.04 -16.70
C VAL A 50 7.62 -22.81 -17.88
N HIS A 51 8.45 -23.35 -18.76
CA HIS A 51 8.00 -24.21 -19.87
C HIS A 51 7.25 -25.45 -19.36
N ASP A 52 7.75 -26.06 -18.29
CA ASP A 52 7.19 -27.29 -17.74
C ASP A 52 5.93 -27.03 -16.91
N ALA A 53 5.94 -25.99 -16.07
CA ALA A 53 4.82 -25.66 -15.19
C ALA A 53 3.70 -24.88 -15.87
N LYS A 54 3.99 -24.13 -16.95
CA LYS A 54 3.08 -23.22 -17.66
C LYS A 54 2.27 -22.32 -16.72
N PRO A 55 2.92 -21.54 -15.84
CA PRO A 55 2.25 -20.74 -14.84
C PRO A 55 1.51 -19.54 -15.46
N ASP A 56 0.35 -19.19 -14.90
CA ASP A 56 -0.33 -17.91 -15.15
C ASP A 56 0.32 -16.78 -14.32
N VAL A 57 0.89 -17.14 -13.16
CA VAL A 57 1.52 -16.23 -12.21
C VAL A 57 2.85 -16.77 -11.70
N ILE A 58 3.87 -15.91 -11.63
CA ILE A 58 5.18 -16.22 -11.06
C ILE A 58 5.45 -15.28 -9.89
N LEU A 59 5.73 -15.84 -8.71
CA LEU A 59 6.09 -15.11 -7.51
C LEU A 59 7.55 -15.34 -7.15
N PHE A 60 8.35 -14.28 -7.28
CA PHE A 60 9.77 -14.30 -6.94
C PHE A 60 9.97 -13.93 -5.48
N ASN A 61 10.59 -14.82 -4.72
CA ASN A 61 11.18 -14.50 -3.43
C ASN A 61 12.50 -13.72 -3.63
N HIS A 62 12.37 -12.52 -4.20
CA HIS A 62 13.48 -11.76 -4.74
C HIS A 62 14.25 -11.02 -3.65
N HIS A 63 15.57 -11.14 -3.68
CA HIS A 63 16.48 -10.22 -3.02
C HIS A 63 17.65 -9.89 -3.96
N PRO A 64 18.05 -8.61 -4.11
CA PRO A 64 19.08 -8.23 -5.07
C PRO A 64 20.42 -8.94 -4.88
N SER A 65 20.78 -9.32 -3.64
CA SER A 65 22.04 -10.04 -3.38
C SER A 65 21.99 -11.53 -3.74
N THR A 66 20.80 -12.16 -3.79
CA THR A 66 20.67 -13.61 -4.02
C THR A 66 20.19 -13.95 -5.42
N MET A 67 19.51 -13.00 -6.10
CA MET A 67 18.97 -13.17 -7.46
C MET A 67 19.41 -12.01 -8.37
N ASN A 68 20.68 -11.60 -8.30
CA ASN A 68 21.21 -10.49 -9.09
C ASN A 68 21.05 -10.67 -10.62
N TRP A 69 20.97 -11.91 -11.10
CA TRP A 69 20.74 -12.24 -12.50
C TRP A 69 19.37 -11.78 -13.01
N LEU A 70 18.40 -11.55 -12.11
CA LEU A 70 17.05 -11.19 -12.48
C LEU A 70 16.95 -9.76 -13.01
N THR A 71 17.83 -8.85 -12.57
CA THR A 71 17.78 -7.42 -12.96
C THR A 71 18.01 -7.19 -14.45
N THR A 72 18.70 -8.12 -15.13
CA THR A 72 19.00 -8.04 -16.56
C THR A 72 18.32 -9.15 -17.36
N ALA A 73 17.49 -9.97 -16.72
CA ALA A 73 16.87 -11.11 -17.39
C ALA A 73 15.73 -10.66 -18.32
N PRO A 74 15.52 -11.31 -19.48
CA PRO A 74 14.43 -10.97 -20.39
C PRO A 74 13.10 -11.56 -19.88
N THR A 75 12.62 -11.06 -18.74
CA THR A 75 11.44 -11.59 -18.03
C THR A 75 10.14 -11.49 -18.84
N ALA A 76 10.09 -10.60 -19.83
CA ALA A 76 8.99 -10.52 -20.81
C ALA A 76 8.77 -11.83 -21.61
N GLU A 77 9.81 -12.67 -21.76
CA GLU A 77 9.70 -13.96 -22.44
C GLU A 77 8.91 -15.02 -21.65
N LEU A 78 8.68 -14.80 -20.34
CA LEU A 78 8.07 -15.82 -19.47
C LEU A 78 6.55 -15.97 -19.67
N GLY A 79 5.89 -14.98 -20.26
CA GLY A 79 4.47 -15.06 -20.62
C GLY A 79 3.48 -15.13 -19.44
N ALA A 80 3.94 -14.89 -18.21
CA ALA A 80 3.14 -14.91 -16.98
C ALA A 80 3.13 -13.53 -16.30
N THR A 81 2.16 -13.29 -15.40
CA THR A 81 2.21 -12.08 -14.55
C THR A 81 3.23 -12.27 -13.44
N LEU A 82 4.12 -11.28 -13.26
CA LEU A 82 5.28 -11.40 -12.39
C LEU A 82 5.08 -10.59 -11.10
N PHE A 83 5.26 -11.25 -9.96
CA PHE A 83 5.25 -10.65 -8.62
C PHE A 83 6.63 -10.79 -7.97
N GLY A 84 7.13 -9.75 -7.32
CA GLY A 84 8.37 -9.80 -6.54
C GLY A 84 8.12 -9.49 -5.06
N VAL A 85 8.70 -10.27 -4.15
CA VAL A 85 8.69 -9.93 -2.72
C VAL A 85 9.67 -8.78 -2.45
N LEU A 86 9.21 -7.74 -1.74
CA LEU A 86 10.05 -6.65 -1.25
C LEU A 86 10.28 -6.81 0.26
N HIS A 87 11.45 -7.35 0.63
CA HIS A 87 11.79 -7.74 2.00
C HIS A 87 12.01 -6.55 2.95
N GLN A 88 12.52 -5.42 2.45
CA GLN A 88 12.89 -4.25 3.23
C GLN A 88 12.26 -3.01 2.63
N VAL A 89 11.36 -2.38 3.37
CA VAL A 89 10.51 -1.30 2.83
C VAL A 89 10.06 -0.34 3.93
N THR A 90 10.04 0.94 3.56
CA THR A 90 9.37 2.03 4.25
C THR A 90 8.21 2.54 3.38
N GLN A 91 7.31 3.35 3.92
CA GLN A 91 6.24 3.96 3.13
C GLN A 91 6.78 4.76 1.93
N GLU A 92 7.85 5.54 2.15
CA GLU A 92 8.49 6.32 1.09
C GLU A 92 9.06 5.42 -0.02
N ILE A 93 9.70 4.31 0.34
CA ILE A 93 10.22 3.34 -0.64
C ILE A 93 9.06 2.70 -1.41
N ALA A 94 7.98 2.30 -0.74
CA ALA A 94 6.82 1.70 -1.40
C ALA A 94 6.15 2.67 -2.39
N ASP A 95 5.96 3.93 -1.98
CA ASP A 95 5.30 4.95 -2.80
C ASP A 95 6.08 5.23 -4.10
N HIS A 96 7.42 5.11 -4.08
CA HIS A 96 8.31 5.42 -5.22
C HIS A 96 8.95 4.20 -5.88
N ALA A 97 8.63 2.98 -5.43
CA ALA A 97 9.28 1.77 -5.93
C ALA A 97 9.01 1.58 -7.42
N SER A 98 10.09 1.43 -8.19
CA SER A 98 10.01 0.83 -9.52
C SER A 98 9.75 -0.67 -9.35
N VAL A 99 8.75 -1.17 -10.07
CA VAL A 99 8.39 -2.59 -10.00
C VAL A 99 9.15 -3.46 -10.98
N ALA A 100 9.86 -2.88 -11.95
CA ALA A 100 10.66 -3.64 -12.90
C ALA A 100 11.73 -4.48 -12.16
N PRO A 101 11.99 -5.74 -12.59
CA PRO A 101 11.46 -6.41 -13.79
C PRO A 101 10.11 -7.12 -13.59
N PHE A 102 9.41 -6.86 -12.49
CA PHE A 102 8.10 -7.42 -12.16
C PHE A 102 6.96 -6.54 -12.66
N ASP A 103 5.75 -7.08 -12.57
CA ASP A 103 4.51 -6.32 -12.79
C ASP A 103 3.99 -5.72 -11.48
N PHE A 104 4.25 -6.42 -10.37
CA PHE A 104 3.84 -6.02 -9.02
C PHE A 104 4.91 -6.38 -7.99
N LEU A 105 4.97 -5.64 -6.89
CA LEU A 105 5.74 -6.01 -5.70
C LEU A 105 4.83 -6.31 -4.53
N ILE A 106 5.21 -7.25 -3.69
CA ILE A 106 4.51 -7.62 -2.45
C ILE A 106 5.36 -7.15 -1.26
N CYS A 107 4.84 -6.20 -0.51
CA CYS A 107 5.47 -5.63 0.67
C CYS A 107 5.02 -6.35 1.94
N LEU A 108 5.98 -6.73 2.77
CA LEU A 108 5.75 -7.58 3.95
C LEU A 108 5.42 -6.81 5.23
N ASP A 109 5.15 -5.52 5.10
CA ASP A 109 4.82 -4.63 6.20
C ASP A 109 3.33 -4.27 6.16
N PRO A 110 2.51 -4.78 7.11
CA PRO A 110 1.08 -4.52 7.11
C PRO A 110 0.73 -3.08 7.53
N THR A 111 1.70 -2.27 7.96
CA THR A 111 1.49 -0.85 8.30
C THR A 111 1.53 0.08 7.10
N LEU A 112 1.90 -0.43 5.92
CA LEU A 112 1.95 0.38 4.71
C LEU A 112 0.55 0.64 4.15
N VAL A 113 0.38 1.85 3.63
CA VAL A 113 -0.75 2.21 2.77
C VAL A 113 -0.36 1.90 1.32
N PRO A 114 -1.10 1.05 0.59
CA PRO A 114 -0.78 0.69 -0.79
C PRO A 114 -1.14 1.82 -1.77
N ARG A 115 -0.46 2.97 -1.69
CA ARG A 115 -0.73 4.15 -2.55
C ARG A 115 -0.28 3.94 -4.00
N ASN A 116 0.83 3.23 -4.16
CA ASN A 116 1.32 2.80 -5.46
C ASN A 116 0.55 1.52 -5.88
N PRO A 117 -0.23 1.55 -6.97
CA PRO A 117 -1.07 0.41 -7.40
C PRO A 117 -0.28 -0.81 -7.83
N ALA A 118 1.01 -0.65 -8.12
CA ALA A 118 1.89 -1.77 -8.41
C ALA A 118 2.43 -2.45 -7.12
N ILE A 119 2.12 -1.91 -5.94
CA ILE A 119 2.59 -2.41 -4.65
C ILE A 119 1.43 -3.00 -3.87
N LEU A 120 1.50 -4.31 -3.64
CA LEU A 120 0.56 -5.03 -2.81
C LEU A 120 1.08 -5.11 -1.38
N ARG A 121 0.15 -4.94 -0.44
CA ARG A 121 0.41 -5.20 0.98
C ARG A 121 0.18 -6.68 1.26
N ALA A 122 1.12 -7.32 1.96
CA ALA A 122 0.95 -8.67 2.49
C ALA A 122 0.59 -8.64 3.98
N PRO A 123 -0.36 -9.48 4.43
CA PRO A 123 -0.46 -9.81 5.83
C PRO A 123 0.78 -10.58 6.30
N ARG A 124 1.02 -10.55 7.61
CA ARG A 124 2.03 -11.41 8.23
C ARG A 124 1.52 -12.85 8.29
N PHE A 125 2.38 -13.82 8.02
CA PHE A 125 2.11 -15.22 8.29
C PHE A 125 3.06 -15.76 9.34
N LEU A 126 2.58 -16.76 10.07
CA LEU A 126 3.36 -17.41 11.12
C LEU A 126 3.96 -18.73 10.62
N PRO A 127 5.17 -19.09 11.09
CA PRO A 127 5.64 -20.47 10.97
C PRO A 127 4.72 -21.41 11.76
N ALA A 128 4.83 -22.71 11.50
CA ALA A 128 4.05 -23.72 12.19
C ALA A 128 4.25 -23.65 13.71
N SER A 129 3.15 -23.52 14.44
CA SER A 129 3.15 -23.54 15.90
C SER A 129 3.33 -24.97 16.42
N PRO A 130 3.92 -25.17 17.62
CA PRO A 130 4.09 -26.49 18.19
C PRO A 130 2.71 -27.06 18.56
N ALA A 131 2.50 -28.36 18.31
CA ALA A 131 1.21 -29.00 18.59
C ALA A 131 0.82 -28.95 20.08
N LYS A 132 1.83 -28.86 20.96
CA LYS A 132 1.67 -28.71 22.40
C LYS A 132 2.73 -27.75 22.93
N SER A 133 2.30 -26.71 23.64
CA SER A 133 3.24 -25.81 24.32
C SER A 133 3.97 -26.56 25.46
N PRO A 134 5.29 -26.44 25.57
CA PRO A 134 6.04 -26.94 26.72
C PRO A 134 5.52 -26.32 28.03
N GLN A 135 5.77 -26.97 29.17
CA GLN A 135 5.59 -26.30 30.46
C GLN A 135 6.67 -25.21 30.61
N PRO A 136 6.34 -24.04 31.17
CA PRO A 136 7.34 -23.02 31.42
C PRO A 136 8.40 -23.57 32.40
N PRO A 137 9.68 -23.18 32.25
CA PRO A 137 10.73 -23.56 33.19
C PRO A 137 10.46 -23.04 34.60
N GLU A 138 11.00 -23.74 35.62
CA GLU A 138 10.87 -23.33 37.03
C GLU A 138 11.59 -22.00 37.32
N VAL A 139 12.76 -21.79 36.69
CA VAL A 139 13.48 -20.51 36.77
C VAL A 139 13.02 -19.62 35.64
N PHE A 140 12.70 -18.36 35.94
CA PHE A 140 12.25 -17.40 34.94
C PHE A 140 13.29 -17.29 33.82
N THR A 141 12.88 -17.72 32.62
CA THR A 141 13.78 -17.88 31.47
C THR A 141 13.33 -16.96 30.34
N ILE A 142 14.24 -16.10 29.87
CA ILE A 142 13.99 -15.14 28.79
C ILE A 142 14.77 -15.58 27.54
N GLY A 143 14.06 -15.79 26.44
CA GLY A 143 14.64 -16.16 25.15
C GLY A 143 14.82 -14.99 24.18
N SER A 144 15.88 -15.05 23.39
CA SER A 144 16.05 -14.22 22.19
C SER A 144 16.83 -14.98 21.11
N PHE A 145 16.75 -14.51 19.87
CA PHE A 145 17.51 -15.09 18.76
C PHE A 145 17.77 -14.08 17.65
N GLY A 146 18.77 -14.38 16.83
CA GLY A 146 19.05 -13.68 15.59
C GLY A 146 20.54 -13.67 15.29
N PHE A 147 20.88 -13.29 14.06
CA PHE A 147 22.27 -13.05 13.70
C PHE A 147 22.90 -11.98 14.60
N ALA A 148 24.18 -12.16 14.93
CA ALA A 148 24.97 -11.25 15.77
C ALA A 148 25.33 -9.93 15.07
N THR A 149 24.34 -9.24 14.50
CA THR A 149 24.48 -7.95 13.83
C THR A 149 24.29 -6.80 14.81
N PRO A 150 24.88 -5.62 14.56
CA PRO A 150 24.58 -4.40 15.33
C PRO A 150 23.07 -4.08 15.35
N GLY A 151 22.61 -3.42 16.41
CA GLY A 151 21.21 -2.98 16.57
C GLY A 151 20.25 -4.03 17.14
N LYS A 152 20.69 -5.26 17.39
CA LYS A 152 19.85 -6.32 17.99
C LYS A 152 19.67 -6.21 19.51
N GLY A 153 20.57 -5.48 20.18
CA GLY A 153 20.52 -5.21 21.62
C GLY A 153 20.53 -6.44 22.53
N PHE A 154 21.30 -7.48 22.18
CA PHE A 154 21.44 -8.69 23.01
C PHE A 154 22.09 -8.41 24.38
N ASP A 155 23.06 -7.51 24.41
CA ASP A 155 23.70 -7.00 25.63
C ASP A 155 22.73 -6.17 26.47
N ARG A 156 21.96 -5.27 25.83
CA ARG A 156 20.92 -4.48 26.51
C ARG A 156 19.82 -5.35 27.11
N LEU A 157 19.47 -6.47 26.47
CA LEU A 157 18.58 -7.48 27.08
C LEU A 157 19.20 -8.05 28.37
N CYS A 158 20.51 -8.31 28.37
CA CYS A 158 21.21 -8.81 29.55
C CYS A 158 21.26 -7.78 30.68
N GLU A 159 21.49 -6.50 30.36
CA GLU A 159 21.41 -5.39 31.32
C GLU A 159 20.00 -5.30 31.92
N LEU A 160 18.97 -5.32 31.08
CA LEU A 160 17.57 -5.24 31.52
C LEU A 160 17.20 -6.38 32.47
N VAL A 161 17.57 -7.62 32.13
CA VAL A 161 17.31 -8.78 33.00
C VAL A 161 18.13 -8.69 34.30
N ASN A 162 19.40 -8.28 34.21
CA ASN A 162 20.23 -8.08 35.39
C ASN A 162 19.62 -7.04 36.34
N ASP A 163 19.02 -5.97 35.82
CA ASP A 163 18.40 -4.93 36.64
C ASP A 163 17.10 -5.42 37.30
N GLN A 164 16.23 -6.10 36.54
CA GLN A 164 14.88 -6.47 36.99
C GLN A 164 14.80 -7.76 37.81
N PHE A 165 15.80 -8.65 37.73
CA PHE A 165 15.75 -9.97 38.37
C PHE A 165 16.93 -10.19 39.32
N ASP A 166 16.69 -10.98 40.37
CA ASP A 166 17.77 -11.53 41.22
C ASP A 166 18.19 -12.93 40.78
N ARG A 167 17.26 -13.68 40.17
CA ARG A 167 17.48 -15.02 39.62
C ARG A 167 16.71 -15.21 38.32
N ALA A 168 17.42 -15.45 37.22
CA ALA A 168 16.85 -15.69 35.90
C ALA A 168 17.86 -16.39 34.98
N VAL A 169 17.37 -16.98 33.88
CA VAL A 169 18.20 -17.53 32.81
C VAL A 169 17.93 -16.75 31.52
N ILE A 170 18.97 -16.30 30.85
CA ILE A 170 18.91 -15.62 29.55
C ILE A 170 19.40 -16.61 28.49
N ARG A 171 18.56 -16.91 27.50
CA ARG A 171 18.89 -17.84 26.41
C ARG A 171 18.95 -17.08 25.08
N ILE A 172 20.11 -17.09 24.43
CA ILE A 172 20.31 -16.37 23.16
C ILE A 172 20.86 -17.33 22.10
N ASN A 173 20.13 -17.52 21.00
CA ASN A 173 20.66 -18.24 19.83
C ASN A 173 21.22 -17.26 18.78
N LEU A 174 22.50 -17.40 18.48
CA LEU A 174 23.30 -16.56 17.58
C LEU A 174 23.91 -17.43 16.46
N PRO A 175 23.12 -17.87 15.47
CA PRO A 175 23.59 -18.77 14.42
C PRO A 175 24.62 -18.08 13.50
N PRO A 176 25.51 -18.85 12.84
CA PRO A 176 26.35 -18.33 11.77
C PRO A 176 25.52 -17.92 10.56
N HIS A 177 26.07 -17.04 9.73
CA HIS A 177 25.48 -16.60 8.46
C HIS A 177 26.30 -17.17 7.30
N ASP A 178 25.65 -17.58 6.20
CA ASP A 178 26.35 -18.13 5.01
C ASP A 178 27.34 -17.14 4.37
N ASP A 179 27.04 -15.84 4.52
CA ASP A 179 27.92 -14.74 4.09
C ASP A 179 28.72 -14.18 5.30
N PRO A 180 30.03 -14.46 5.40
CA PRO A 180 30.88 -13.97 6.47
C PRO A 180 31.13 -12.45 6.42
N SER A 181 30.81 -11.78 5.30
CA SER A 181 30.87 -10.32 5.22
C SER A 181 29.73 -9.64 6.00
N ILE A 182 28.60 -10.35 6.19
CA ILE A 182 27.46 -9.88 6.97
C ILE A 182 27.67 -10.18 8.46
N VAL A 183 28.07 -11.42 8.79
CA VAL A 183 28.38 -11.83 10.16
C VAL A 183 29.73 -12.55 10.19
N PRO A 184 30.83 -11.84 10.53
CA PRO A 184 32.12 -12.49 10.76
C PRO A 184 32.05 -13.53 11.87
N GLU A 185 32.85 -14.59 11.78
CA GLU A 185 32.91 -15.66 12.80
C GLU A 185 33.21 -15.12 14.21
N SER A 186 34.00 -14.05 14.32
CA SER A 186 34.32 -13.41 15.62
C SER A 186 33.11 -12.79 16.30
N ARG A 187 32.05 -12.45 15.56
CA ARG A 187 30.88 -11.74 16.11
C ARG A 187 30.13 -12.52 17.17
N PHE A 188 30.12 -13.85 17.08
CA PHE A 188 29.53 -14.67 18.13
C PHE A 188 30.23 -14.42 19.47
N ALA A 189 31.55 -14.60 19.51
CA ALA A 189 32.35 -14.45 20.72
C ALA A 189 32.29 -13.02 21.27
N GLU A 190 32.39 -12.01 20.41
CA GLU A 190 32.28 -10.60 20.79
C GLU A 190 30.92 -10.27 21.43
N THR A 191 29.84 -10.80 20.87
CA THR A 191 28.48 -10.57 21.38
C THR A 191 28.29 -11.25 22.73
N VAL A 192 28.72 -12.51 22.86
CA VAL A 192 28.66 -13.25 24.13
C VAL A 192 29.49 -12.56 25.21
N GLU A 193 30.66 -12.01 24.88
CA GLU A 193 31.49 -11.27 25.83
C GLU A 193 30.78 -10.01 26.34
N LYS A 194 30.13 -9.25 25.46
CA LYS A 194 29.33 -8.07 25.85
C LYS A 194 28.16 -8.45 26.76
N CYS A 195 27.39 -9.47 26.37
CA CYS A 195 26.29 -10.00 27.19
C CYS A 195 26.77 -10.46 28.56
N THR A 196 27.92 -11.15 28.61
CA THR A 196 28.50 -11.60 29.88
C THR A 196 28.91 -10.43 30.77
N LYS A 197 29.49 -9.36 30.19
CA LYS A 197 29.87 -8.15 30.95
C LYS A 197 28.68 -7.38 31.51
N ALA A 198 27.54 -7.42 30.83
CA ALA A 198 26.29 -6.81 31.30
C ALA A 198 25.71 -7.51 32.54
N ILE A 199 26.09 -8.76 32.80
CA ILE A 199 25.58 -9.56 33.91
C ILE A 199 26.52 -9.42 35.12
N THR A 200 26.01 -8.83 36.20
CA THR A 200 26.78 -8.58 37.43
C THR A 200 26.23 -9.35 38.64
N LYS A 201 24.95 -9.77 38.59
CA LYS A 201 24.32 -10.53 39.67
C LYS A 201 24.59 -12.03 39.53
N PRO A 202 24.98 -12.75 40.61
CA PRO A 202 25.37 -14.16 40.54
C PRO A 202 24.20 -15.13 40.29
N GLY A 203 22.95 -14.69 40.46
CA GLY A 203 21.76 -15.49 40.18
C GLY A 203 21.29 -15.42 38.72
N ILE A 204 21.95 -14.62 37.88
CA ILE A 204 21.61 -14.45 36.47
C ILE A 204 22.57 -15.29 35.62
N GLU A 205 22.02 -16.20 34.84
CA GLU A 205 22.77 -17.12 33.99
C GLU A 205 22.59 -16.76 32.51
N LEU A 206 23.68 -16.75 31.72
CA LEU A 206 23.63 -16.63 30.26
C LEU A 206 23.90 -17.98 29.59
N GLN A 207 23.00 -18.38 28.71
CA GLN A 207 23.13 -19.54 27.85
C GLN A 207 23.11 -19.08 26.38
N ALA A 208 24.25 -19.11 25.72
CA ALA A 208 24.39 -18.74 24.31
C ALA A 208 24.66 -19.97 23.44
N THR A 209 23.96 -20.08 22.32
CA THR A 209 24.17 -21.15 21.32
C THR A 209 24.42 -20.56 19.94
N SER A 210 25.18 -21.28 19.10
CA SER A 210 25.46 -20.88 17.71
C SER A 210 24.87 -21.85 16.69
N HIS A 211 23.90 -22.67 17.10
CA HIS A 211 23.32 -23.66 16.21
C HIS A 211 22.35 -23.00 15.23
N PHE A 212 22.44 -23.39 13.95
CA PHE A 212 21.47 -22.96 12.95
C PHE A 212 20.19 -23.78 13.11
N PHE A 213 19.21 -23.22 13.82
CA PHE A 213 17.89 -23.82 13.97
C PHE A 213 17.05 -23.60 12.70
N ASP A 214 16.37 -24.64 12.25
CA ASP A 214 15.27 -24.49 11.30
C ASP A 214 14.07 -23.75 11.94
N ASN A 215 13.05 -23.42 11.15
CA ASN A 215 11.91 -22.64 11.64
C ASN A 215 11.17 -23.34 12.79
N ALA A 216 11.00 -24.66 12.74
CA ALA A 216 10.31 -25.40 13.79
C ALA A 216 11.13 -25.41 15.08
N GLN A 217 12.45 -25.58 14.97
CA GLN A 217 13.38 -25.54 16.09
C GLN A 217 13.48 -24.15 16.74
N ILE A 218 13.41 -23.06 15.96
CA ILE A 218 13.33 -21.69 16.52
C ILE A 218 12.05 -21.55 17.32
N VAL A 219 10.91 -21.97 16.78
CA VAL A 219 9.63 -21.88 17.49
C VAL A 219 9.65 -22.73 18.77
N GLU A 220 10.22 -23.94 18.73
CA GLU A 220 10.37 -24.80 19.91
C GLU A 220 11.32 -24.19 20.96
N PHE A 221 12.45 -23.63 20.52
CA PHE A 221 13.38 -22.89 21.37
C PHE A 221 12.64 -21.77 22.11
N LEU A 222 11.87 -20.93 21.40
CA LEU A 222 11.11 -19.84 21.99
C LEU A 222 9.96 -20.32 22.89
N ALA A 223 9.31 -21.42 22.53
CA ALA A 223 8.20 -22.00 23.30
C ALA A 223 8.67 -22.62 24.63
N SER A 224 9.95 -23.02 24.71
CA SER A 224 10.56 -23.59 25.91
C SER A 224 10.97 -22.54 26.97
N ASN A 225 10.85 -21.24 26.68
CA ASN A 225 11.14 -20.16 27.62
C ASN A 225 9.89 -19.77 28.42
N THR A 226 10.07 -19.00 29.50
CA THR A 226 8.96 -18.37 30.21
C THR A 226 8.34 -17.28 29.34
N MET A 227 9.19 -16.41 28.78
CA MET A 227 8.84 -15.39 27.81
C MET A 227 10.00 -15.18 26.82
N ASN A 228 9.76 -14.42 25.76
CA ASN A 228 10.82 -13.99 24.83
C ASN A 228 10.96 -12.46 24.81
N ALA A 229 12.12 -11.94 24.44
CA ALA A 229 12.34 -10.50 24.38
C ALA A 229 13.27 -10.10 23.24
N PHE A 230 12.90 -9.02 22.54
CA PHE A 230 13.68 -8.46 21.42
C PHE A 230 13.88 -6.96 21.63
N VAL A 231 15.10 -6.60 22.01
CA VAL A 231 15.45 -5.26 22.51
C VAL A 231 16.22 -4.49 21.44
N TYR A 232 15.60 -4.28 20.28
CA TYR A 232 16.30 -3.68 19.14
C TYR A 232 16.48 -2.18 19.33
N ASP A 233 17.55 -1.64 18.74
CA ASP A 233 17.72 -0.21 18.54
C ASP A 233 16.74 0.30 17.47
N ASP A 234 16.52 1.62 17.44
CA ASP A 234 15.64 2.21 16.43
C ASP A 234 16.32 2.21 15.06
N MET A 235 15.71 1.48 14.11
CA MET A 235 16.26 1.21 12.78
C MET A 235 15.11 1.32 11.76
N SER A 236 15.28 2.14 10.72
CA SER A 236 14.23 2.46 9.74
C SER A 236 14.34 1.67 8.42
N SER A 237 14.61 0.36 8.49
CA SER A 237 14.90 -0.46 7.29
C SER A 237 13.81 -1.46 6.89
N GLY A 238 12.79 -1.68 7.72
CA GLY A 238 11.73 -2.67 7.50
C GLY A 238 11.08 -3.09 8.81
N ILE A 239 10.35 -4.21 8.82
CA ILE A 239 9.86 -4.83 10.06
C ILE A 239 10.55 -6.17 10.32
N SER A 240 10.63 -6.57 11.59
CA SER A 240 11.35 -7.79 11.98
C SER A 240 10.46 -9.03 11.98
N SER A 241 10.97 -10.14 11.44
CA SER A 241 10.33 -11.46 11.49
C SER A 241 10.41 -12.16 12.84
N CYS A 242 11.24 -11.69 13.80
CA CYS A 242 11.30 -12.34 15.11
C CYS A 242 9.95 -12.32 15.85
N VAL A 243 9.11 -11.32 15.57
CA VAL A 243 7.73 -11.22 16.09
C VAL A 243 6.87 -12.38 15.60
N ASP A 244 7.03 -12.83 14.35
CA ASP A 244 6.26 -13.96 13.81
C ASP A 244 6.60 -15.25 14.57
N PHE A 245 7.88 -15.50 14.81
CA PHE A 245 8.33 -16.65 15.60
C PHE A 245 7.89 -16.55 17.07
N ALA A 246 7.94 -15.36 17.65
CA ALA A 246 7.49 -15.12 19.01
C ALA A 246 5.99 -15.38 19.16
N LEU A 247 5.18 -14.89 18.24
CA LEU A 247 3.74 -15.18 18.18
C LEU A 247 3.50 -16.68 18.05
N ALA A 248 4.16 -17.35 17.08
CA ALA A 248 4.02 -18.78 16.84
C ALA A 248 4.44 -19.67 18.03
N SER A 249 5.35 -19.20 18.87
CA SER A 249 5.81 -19.95 20.06
C SER A 249 4.72 -20.16 21.12
N GLY A 250 3.64 -19.37 21.09
CA GLY A 250 2.59 -19.42 22.09
C GLY A 250 2.92 -18.68 23.39
N ARG A 251 4.14 -18.13 23.55
CA ARG A 251 4.58 -17.43 24.78
C ARG A 251 4.33 -15.93 24.74
N PRO A 252 4.21 -15.27 25.91
CA PRO A 252 4.36 -13.82 26.01
C PRO A 252 5.73 -13.37 25.49
N PHE A 253 5.79 -12.16 24.94
CA PHE A 253 7.06 -11.56 24.56
C PHE A 253 7.05 -10.05 24.72
N ALA A 254 8.24 -9.49 24.93
CA ALA A 254 8.46 -8.06 25.06
C ALA A 254 9.28 -7.50 23.89
N LEU A 255 9.01 -6.25 23.52
CA LEU A 255 9.66 -5.53 22.43
C LEU A 255 10.15 -4.15 22.89
N THR A 256 11.06 -3.54 22.14
CA THR A 256 11.31 -2.08 22.21
C THR A 256 10.39 -1.32 21.26
N ARG A 257 10.28 0.00 21.41
CA ARG A 257 9.60 0.87 20.43
C ARG A 257 10.45 1.17 19.17
N SER A 258 11.21 0.19 18.71
CA SER A 258 11.92 0.27 17.43
C SER A 258 10.93 0.35 16.27
N ALA A 259 11.23 1.14 15.23
CA ALA A 259 10.43 1.18 14.01
C ALA A 259 10.27 -0.21 13.35
N MET A 260 11.19 -1.15 13.60
CA MET A 260 11.07 -2.54 13.16
C MET A 260 9.88 -3.31 13.77
N PHE A 261 9.33 -2.80 14.88
CA PHE A 261 8.19 -3.35 15.60
C PHE A 261 6.93 -2.49 15.48
N ARG A 262 6.91 -1.49 14.58
CA ARG A 262 5.77 -0.58 14.37
C ARG A 262 4.41 -1.27 14.19
N HIS A 263 4.41 -2.44 13.57
CA HIS A 263 3.22 -3.26 13.36
C HIS A 263 2.60 -3.79 14.67
N MET A 264 3.29 -3.67 15.81
CA MET A 264 2.80 -4.04 17.14
C MET A 264 2.42 -2.84 18.03
N PHE A 265 2.59 -1.59 17.56
CA PHE A 265 2.38 -0.38 18.39
C PHE A 265 0.94 -0.20 18.89
N HIS A 266 -0.02 -0.88 18.27
CA HIS A 266 -1.43 -0.84 18.63
C HIS A 266 -1.84 -1.90 19.67
N VAL A 267 -0.92 -2.78 20.08
CA VAL A 267 -1.21 -3.85 21.04
C VAL A 267 -1.46 -3.28 22.43
N ASN A 268 -2.56 -3.70 23.06
CA ASN A 268 -2.97 -3.27 24.39
C ASN A 268 -3.56 -4.47 25.18
N PRO A 269 -3.07 -4.84 26.38
CA PRO A 269 -2.04 -4.15 27.17
C PRO A 269 -0.69 -4.10 26.45
N SER A 270 0.09 -3.04 26.74
CA SER A 270 1.38 -2.86 26.08
C SER A 270 2.32 -4.05 26.34
N ILE A 271 3.13 -4.36 25.33
CA ILE A 271 4.21 -5.35 25.36
C ILE A 271 5.59 -4.68 25.20
N PHE A 272 5.65 -3.35 25.33
CA PHE A 272 6.87 -2.58 25.16
C PHE A 272 7.58 -2.37 26.50
N ILE A 273 8.89 -2.63 26.53
CA ILE A 273 9.69 -2.49 27.76
C ILE A 273 9.79 -1.04 28.25
N GLU A 274 9.49 -0.07 27.37
CA GLU A 274 9.39 1.34 27.72
C GLU A 274 8.12 1.65 28.54
N ASP A 275 7.11 0.78 28.48
CA ASP A 275 5.82 0.98 29.15
C ASP A 275 5.65 0.08 30.39
N ARG A 276 6.30 -1.09 30.43
CA ARG A 276 6.10 -2.14 31.46
C ARG A 276 7.35 -2.99 31.68
N ASP A 277 7.50 -3.50 32.90
CA ASP A 277 8.57 -4.44 33.24
C ASP A 277 8.32 -5.84 32.66
N LEU A 278 9.38 -6.65 32.52
CA LEU A 278 9.32 -7.96 31.88
C LEU A 278 8.36 -8.93 32.59
N ILE A 279 8.32 -8.90 33.92
CA ILE A 279 7.42 -9.76 34.70
C ILE A 279 5.94 -9.41 34.46
N ASP A 280 5.62 -8.12 34.41
CA ASP A 280 4.26 -7.65 34.12
C ASP A 280 3.81 -8.06 32.73
N ILE A 281 4.70 -7.97 31.73
CA ILE A 281 4.41 -8.42 30.36
C ILE A 281 4.20 -9.94 30.33
N ALA A 282 5.01 -10.71 31.04
CA ALA A 282 4.91 -12.17 31.08
C ALA A 282 3.62 -12.68 31.76
N GLU A 283 3.18 -12.01 32.82
CA GLU A 283 1.98 -12.38 33.59
C GLU A 283 0.69 -11.71 33.08
N GLY A 284 0.82 -10.75 32.16
CA GLY A 284 -0.29 -9.95 31.63
C GLY A 284 -1.26 -10.73 30.73
N ASP A 285 -2.37 -10.08 30.39
CA ASP A 285 -3.34 -10.63 29.44
C ASP A 285 -2.72 -10.76 28.03
N THR A 286 -2.74 -11.99 27.50
CA THR A 286 -2.22 -12.33 26.17
C THR A 286 -3.32 -12.50 25.12
N SER A 287 -4.58 -12.14 25.44
CA SER A 287 -5.73 -12.24 24.53
C SER A 287 -5.49 -11.55 23.17
N MET A 288 -4.86 -10.37 23.17
CA MET A 288 -4.50 -9.66 21.93
C MET A 288 -3.43 -10.40 21.12
N LEU A 289 -2.43 -11.01 21.76
CA LEU A 289 -1.44 -11.85 21.06
C LEU A 289 -2.11 -13.08 20.43
N LYS A 290 -3.13 -13.64 21.09
CA LYS A 290 -3.96 -14.69 20.50
C LYS A 290 -4.74 -14.18 19.28
N ALA A 291 -5.35 -13.00 19.36
CA ALA A 291 -6.07 -12.41 18.22
C ALA A 291 -5.13 -12.17 17.02
N LEU A 292 -3.90 -11.69 17.27
CA LEU A 292 -2.87 -11.53 16.23
C LEU A 292 -2.49 -12.88 15.61
N ARG A 293 -2.33 -13.94 16.41
CA ARG A 293 -2.12 -15.30 15.88
C ARG A 293 -3.27 -15.78 15.02
N ASP A 294 -4.51 -15.60 15.47
CA ASP A 294 -5.71 -16.02 14.75
C ASP A 294 -5.89 -15.25 13.43
N ALA A 295 -5.41 -14.00 13.36
CA ALA A 295 -5.39 -13.19 12.14
C ALA A 295 -4.28 -13.65 11.17
N ALA A 296 -3.12 -14.03 11.69
CA ALA A 296 -1.97 -14.52 10.93
C ALA A 296 -2.00 -16.04 10.65
N ALA A 297 -3.17 -16.67 10.82
CA ALA A 297 -3.36 -18.09 10.55
C ALA A 297 -3.06 -18.41 9.07
N PRO A 298 -2.29 -19.47 8.75
CA PRO A 298 -1.82 -19.74 7.39
C PRO A 298 -2.92 -19.76 6.33
N GLU A 299 -4.08 -20.36 6.63
CA GLU A 299 -5.20 -20.46 5.68
C GLU A 299 -5.79 -19.09 5.33
N LYS A 300 -5.90 -18.19 6.31
CA LYS A 300 -6.43 -16.83 6.10
C LYS A 300 -5.44 -15.99 5.28
N VAL A 301 -4.16 -16.05 5.65
CA VAL A 301 -3.10 -15.33 4.94
C VAL A 301 -2.98 -15.83 3.50
N ALA A 302 -3.03 -17.13 3.28
CA ALA A 302 -3.00 -17.73 1.94
C ALA A 302 -4.16 -17.23 1.07
N ALA A 303 -5.38 -17.26 1.61
CA ALA A 303 -6.57 -16.77 0.91
C ALA A 303 -6.47 -15.26 0.59
N GLU A 304 -6.00 -14.44 1.54
CA GLU A 304 -5.83 -13.01 1.34
C GLU A 304 -4.77 -12.67 0.29
N LEU A 305 -3.61 -13.33 0.34
CA LEU A 305 -2.53 -13.12 -0.63
C LEU A 305 -2.92 -13.57 -2.04
N ASN A 306 -3.51 -14.77 -2.17
CA ASN A 306 -3.97 -15.27 -3.47
C ASN A 306 -5.04 -14.35 -4.07
N ARG A 307 -6.01 -13.90 -3.26
CA ARG A 307 -7.02 -12.93 -3.70
C ARG A 307 -6.37 -11.61 -4.14
N SER A 308 -5.43 -11.07 -3.36
CA SER A 308 -4.76 -9.81 -3.68
C SER A 308 -3.99 -9.87 -5.00
N MET A 309 -3.30 -10.99 -5.28
CA MET A 309 -2.62 -11.19 -6.57
C MET A 309 -3.61 -11.30 -7.73
N ILE A 310 -4.72 -12.02 -7.55
CA ILE A 310 -5.77 -12.15 -8.57
C ILE A 310 -6.41 -10.80 -8.87
N ASP A 311 -6.73 -10.01 -7.83
CA ASP A 311 -7.33 -8.69 -7.98
C ASP A 311 -6.37 -7.73 -8.68
N ALA A 312 -5.07 -7.80 -8.38
CA ALA A 312 -4.03 -7.03 -9.09
C ALA A 312 -3.93 -7.42 -10.58
N MET A 313 -3.96 -8.71 -10.89
CA MET A 313 -4.00 -9.21 -12.28
C MET A 313 -5.22 -8.66 -13.03
N ARG A 314 -6.41 -8.74 -12.43
CA ARG A 314 -7.65 -8.20 -13.00
C ARG A 314 -7.60 -6.69 -13.18
N ALA A 315 -7.06 -5.95 -12.21
CA ALA A 315 -6.92 -4.51 -12.31
C ALA A 315 -6.00 -4.11 -13.49
N ARG A 316 -4.91 -4.84 -13.70
CA ARG A 316 -4.02 -4.65 -14.85
C ARG A 316 -4.71 -4.99 -16.17
N GLU A 317 -5.48 -6.06 -16.22
CA GLU A 317 -6.28 -6.41 -17.40
C GLU A 317 -7.31 -5.32 -17.71
N ALA A 318 -8.02 -4.82 -16.70
CA ALA A 318 -9.00 -3.74 -16.85
C ALA A 318 -8.35 -2.44 -17.36
N SER A 319 -7.18 -2.07 -16.81
CA SER A 319 -6.38 -0.94 -17.28
C SER A 319 -5.96 -1.11 -18.76
N ARG A 320 -5.53 -2.31 -19.15
CA ARG A 320 -5.19 -2.64 -20.54
C ARG A 320 -6.39 -2.74 -21.47
N ALA A 321 -7.58 -2.95 -20.94
CA ALA A 321 -8.83 -3.01 -21.70
C ALA A 321 -9.41 -1.62 -22.03
N THR A 322 -8.79 -0.54 -21.55
CA THR A 322 -9.09 0.82 -21.99
C THR A 322 -8.93 0.95 -23.52
N PRO A 323 -9.70 1.83 -24.20
CA PRO A 323 -9.68 1.93 -25.66
C PRO A 323 -8.29 2.10 -26.29
N ASP A 324 -7.41 2.89 -25.67
CA ASP A 324 -6.02 3.09 -26.12
C ASP A 324 -5.00 2.17 -25.41
N ARG A 325 -5.45 1.27 -24.54
CA ARG A 325 -4.66 0.26 -23.79
C ARG A 325 -3.58 0.85 -22.88
N ARG A 326 -3.72 2.13 -22.53
CA ARG A 326 -2.75 2.91 -21.76
C ARG A 326 -3.18 3.15 -20.30
N GLY A 327 -4.23 2.47 -19.86
CA GLY A 327 -4.73 2.61 -18.50
C GLY A 327 -5.54 3.89 -18.28
N PHE A 328 -5.78 4.25 -17.03
CA PHE A 328 -6.62 5.38 -16.63
C PHE A 328 -5.80 6.62 -16.28
N ASN A 329 -4.66 6.45 -15.62
CA ASN A 329 -3.79 7.54 -15.17
C ASN A 329 -2.72 7.89 -16.22
N LYS A 330 -3.12 8.63 -17.25
CA LYS A 330 -2.30 9.00 -18.43
C LYS A 330 -2.65 10.39 -18.96
N ILE A 331 -1.81 10.94 -19.84
CA ILE A 331 -2.17 12.10 -20.67
C ILE A 331 -3.15 11.66 -21.78
N LEU A 332 -4.21 12.44 -21.96
CA LEU A 332 -5.29 12.28 -22.93
C LEU A 332 -4.99 13.06 -24.22
N ASP A 333 -3.95 12.61 -24.93
CA ASP A 333 -3.46 13.19 -26.19
C ASP A 333 -4.27 12.73 -27.43
N ASP A 334 -3.81 13.07 -28.64
CA ASP A 334 -4.46 12.69 -29.90
C ASP A 334 -4.67 11.17 -30.07
N ARG A 335 -3.85 10.33 -29.41
CA ARG A 335 -4.07 8.87 -29.39
C ARG A 335 -5.35 8.52 -28.63
N SER A 336 -5.59 9.17 -27.48
CA SER A 336 -6.85 9.03 -26.75
C SER A 336 -8.01 9.63 -27.51
N ARG A 337 -7.86 10.79 -28.18
CA ARG A 337 -8.93 11.36 -29.02
C ARG A 337 -9.42 10.37 -30.08
N ALA A 338 -8.48 9.71 -30.76
CA ALA A 338 -8.81 8.67 -31.73
C ALA A 338 -9.46 7.45 -31.08
N ALA A 339 -8.93 6.97 -29.94
CA ALA A 339 -9.40 5.75 -29.31
C ALA A 339 -10.76 5.88 -28.61
N TYR A 340 -11.11 7.07 -28.10
CA TYR A 340 -12.37 7.35 -27.40
C TYR A 340 -13.41 8.00 -28.32
N SER A 341 -13.27 7.88 -29.64
CA SER A 341 -14.21 8.46 -30.61
C SER A 341 -15.64 7.98 -30.42
N ASP A 342 -15.83 6.72 -30.02
CA ASP A 342 -17.15 6.14 -29.79
C ASP A 342 -17.83 6.80 -28.58
N ALA A 343 -17.11 6.93 -27.46
CA ALA A 343 -17.60 7.63 -26.28
C ALA A 343 -17.90 9.11 -26.57
N ILE A 344 -17.07 9.79 -27.38
CA ILE A 344 -17.34 11.18 -27.81
C ILE A 344 -18.58 11.25 -28.72
N SER A 345 -18.78 10.24 -29.57
CA SER A 345 -19.98 10.14 -30.41
C SER A 345 -21.24 9.94 -29.57
N ASP A 346 -21.14 9.16 -28.49
CA ASP A 346 -22.23 9.00 -27.52
C ASP A 346 -22.59 10.34 -26.84
N LEU A 347 -21.59 11.15 -26.47
CA LEU A 347 -21.84 12.51 -25.96
C LEU A 347 -22.61 13.35 -26.98
N ALA A 348 -22.20 13.31 -28.25
CA ALA A 348 -22.83 14.08 -29.33
C ALA A 348 -24.28 13.60 -29.60
N GLN A 349 -24.56 12.31 -29.39
CA GLN A 349 -25.90 11.76 -29.53
C GLN A 349 -26.84 12.22 -28.43
N HIS A 350 -26.38 12.24 -27.17
CA HIS A 350 -27.25 12.50 -26.02
C HIS A 350 -27.35 13.99 -25.68
N VAL A 351 -26.25 14.74 -25.79
CA VAL A 351 -26.18 16.15 -25.37
C VAL A 351 -25.49 17.05 -26.40
N PRO A 352 -25.93 17.03 -27.68
CA PRO A 352 -25.25 17.73 -28.79
C PRO A 352 -25.06 19.22 -28.55
N ASP A 353 -26.07 19.90 -28.03
CA ASP A 353 -26.04 21.35 -27.82
C ASP A 353 -25.02 21.76 -26.74
N MET A 354 -24.86 20.94 -25.69
CA MET A 354 -23.88 21.17 -24.63
C MET A 354 -22.47 20.88 -25.13
N LEU A 355 -22.29 19.79 -25.90
CA LEU A 355 -21.02 19.43 -26.49
C LEU A 355 -20.52 20.50 -27.49
N ALA A 356 -21.42 21.07 -28.29
CA ALA A 356 -21.10 22.08 -29.29
C ALA A 356 -20.59 23.41 -28.70
N ARG A 357 -20.85 23.69 -27.41
CA ARG A 357 -20.34 24.88 -26.72
C ARG A 357 -18.91 24.70 -26.20
N LYS A 358 -18.42 23.47 -26.11
CA LYS A 358 -17.06 23.15 -25.64
C LYS A 358 -16.04 23.25 -26.77
N ILE A 359 -14.78 23.45 -26.38
CA ILE A 359 -13.64 23.35 -27.29
C ILE A 359 -13.52 21.88 -27.73
N GLU A 360 -13.59 21.64 -29.03
CA GLU A 360 -13.62 20.29 -29.62
C GLU A 360 -12.51 19.38 -29.07
N ARG A 361 -11.27 19.86 -29.02
CA ARG A 361 -10.12 19.08 -28.51
C ARG A 361 -10.21 18.73 -27.03
N ALA A 362 -10.94 19.52 -26.23
CA ALA A 362 -11.13 19.28 -24.80
C ALA A 362 -12.21 18.22 -24.51
N ASN A 363 -13.05 17.87 -25.49
CA ASN A 363 -14.09 16.84 -25.32
C ASN A 363 -13.52 15.44 -25.02
N ILE A 364 -12.22 15.22 -25.19
CA ILE A 364 -11.57 13.98 -24.76
C ILE A 364 -11.66 13.75 -23.25
N GLN A 365 -11.64 14.81 -22.43
CA GLN A 365 -11.80 14.68 -20.99
C GLN A 365 -13.16 14.06 -20.64
N GLN A 366 -14.20 14.53 -21.34
CA GLN A 366 -15.58 14.07 -21.18
C GLN A 366 -15.76 12.65 -21.72
N GLY A 367 -15.21 12.34 -22.90
CA GLY A 367 -15.27 11.00 -23.49
C GLY A 367 -14.53 9.95 -22.64
N PHE A 368 -13.38 10.32 -22.08
CA PHE A 368 -12.65 9.49 -21.12
C PHE A 368 -13.44 9.23 -19.84
N ALA A 369 -14.03 10.28 -19.26
CA ALA A 369 -14.82 10.16 -18.04
C ALA A 369 -16.07 9.29 -18.26
N LEU A 370 -16.77 9.46 -19.38
CA LEU A 370 -17.94 8.66 -19.74
C LEU A 370 -17.59 7.17 -19.88
N ASP A 371 -16.59 6.82 -20.71
CA ASP A 371 -16.18 5.42 -20.93
C ASP A 371 -15.73 4.77 -19.62
N THR A 372 -14.94 5.49 -18.81
CA THR A 372 -14.46 4.99 -17.51
C THR A 372 -15.62 4.75 -16.55
N ALA A 373 -16.56 5.69 -16.45
CA ALA A 373 -17.75 5.56 -15.62
C ALA A 373 -18.61 4.37 -16.05
N GLN A 374 -18.91 4.24 -17.35
CA GLN A 374 -19.75 3.17 -17.89
C GLN A 374 -19.14 1.78 -17.63
N ARG A 375 -17.81 1.63 -17.79
CA ARG A 375 -17.12 0.38 -17.47
C ARG A 375 -17.28 -0.01 -16.00
N PHE A 376 -17.11 0.95 -15.09
CA PHE A 376 -17.27 0.71 -13.66
C PHE A 376 -18.74 0.40 -13.30
N LEU A 377 -19.68 1.17 -13.85
CA LEU A 377 -21.11 1.03 -13.59
C LEU A 377 -21.69 -0.30 -14.12
N ALA A 378 -21.09 -0.87 -15.16
CA ALA A 378 -21.46 -2.21 -15.65
C ALA A 378 -21.27 -3.31 -14.59
N GLU A 379 -20.34 -3.13 -13.65
CA GLU A 379 -20.08 -4.07 -12.55
C GLU A 379 -20.82 -3.70 -11.25
N CYS A 380 -21.41 -2.50 -11.18
CA CYS A 380 -22.02 -1.94 -9.97
C CYS A 380 -23.47 -1.51 -10.22
N PRO A 381 -24.43 -2.46 -10.27
CA PRO A 381 -25.83 -2.12 -10.51
C PRO A 381 -26.39 -1.29 -9.35
N ASN A 382 -27.11 -0.21 -9.69
CA ASN A 382 -27.66 0.78 -8.74
C ASN A 382 -26.58 1.58 -7.97
N ALA A 383 -25.45 1.86 -8.62
CA ALA A 383 -24.44 2.74 -8.07
C ALA A 383 -25.02 4.10 -7.66
N ARG A 384 -24.58 4.59 -6.51
CA ARG A 384 -24.78 5.96 -6.10
C ARG A 384 -23.63 6.83 -6.61
N ILE A 385 -23.98 7.86 -7.36
CA ILE A 385 -23.01 8.67 -8.10
C ILE A 385 -23.05 10.11 -7.59
N LEU A 386 -21.88 10.68 -7.33
CA LEU A 386 -21.67 12.09 -7.03
C LEU A 386 -20.99 12.73 -8.24
N ALA A 387 -21.45 13.90 -8.68
CA ALA A 387 -20.73 14.72 -9.64
C ALA A 387 -20.39 16.08 -9.01
N ALA A 388 -19.11 16.36 -8.81
CA ALA A 388 -18.63 17.61 -8.25
C ALA A 388 -18.18 18.55 -9.38
N GLY A 389 -18.81 19.72 -9.47
CA GLY A 389 -18.56 20.67 -10.56
C GLY A 389 -19.21 20.24 -11.89
N SER A 390 -20.47 19.81 -11.87
CA SER A 390 -21.16 19.24 -13.05
C SER A 390 -21.70 20.26 -14.06
N PHE A 391 -21.49 21.56 -13.86
CA PHE A 391 -22.01 22.55 -14.81
C PHE A 391 -21.39 22.40 -16.20
N GLU A 392 -22.24 22.15 -17.18
CA GLU A 392 -21.84 21.78 -18.55
C GLU A 392 -20.95 20.52 -18.64
N ASP A 393 -21.02 19.60 -17.69
CA ASP A 393 -20.36 18.30 -17.79
C ASP A 393 -21.17 17.37 -18.71
N THR A 394 -20.66 17.13 -19.93
CA THR A 394 -21.37 16.33 -20.92
C THR A 394 -21.36 14.85 -20.59
N ALA A 395 -20.36 14.36 -19.84
CA ALA A 395 -20.35 12.97 -19.37
C ALA A 395 -21.46 12.73 -18.34
N VAL A 396 -21.58 13.62 -17.34
CA VAL A 396 -22.65 13.56 -16.33
C VAL A 396 -24.03 13.68 -16.97
N ALA A 397 -24.23 14.67 -17.85
CA ALA A 397 -25.50 14.85 -18.53
C ALA A 397 -25.89 13.63 -19.40
N THR A 398 -24.91 13.01 -20.08
CA THR A 398 -25.14 11.78 -20.85
C THR A 398 -25.54 10.61 -19.95
N LEU A 399 -24.89 10.44 -18.79
CA LEU A 399 -25.28 9.41 -17.82
C LEU A 399 -26.70 9.65 -17.27
N CYS A 400 -27.09 10.90 -17.00
CA CYS A 400 -28.46 11.24 -16.61
C CYS A 400 -29.48 10.85 -17.69
N GLU A 401 -29.22 11.15 -18.97
CA GLU A 401 -30.07 10.72 -20.11
C GLU A 401 -30.14 9.19 -20.25
N GLN A 402 -29.07 8.49 -19.87
CA GLN A 402 -29.03 7.02 -19.80
C GLN A 402 -29.76 6.44 -18.58
N GLY A 403 -30.36 7.29 -17.74
CA GLY A 403 -31.21 6.90 -16.62
C GLY A 403 -30.48 6.73 -15.28
N TYR A 404 -29.20 7.09 -15.20
CA TYR A 404 -28.48 7.11 -13.92
C TYR A 404 -28.97 8.25 -13.03
N ARG A 405 -28.99 8.01 -11.71
CA ARG A 405 -29.28 9.05 -10.72
C ARG A 405 -27.97 9.57 -10.16
N ILE A 406 -27.74 10.87 -10.34
CA ILE A 406 -26.49 11.53 -9.96
C ILE A 406 -26.82 12.67 -9.00
N ASP A 407 -26.12 12.70 -7.86
CA ASP A 407 -26.14 13.85 -6.97
C ASP A 407 -25.19 14.91 -7.58
N GLU A 408 -25.75 15.85 -8.32
CA GLU A 408 -25.02 16.93 -8.99
C GLU A 408 -24.76 18.11 -8.04
N ILE A 409 -23.49 18.37 -7.73
CA ILE A 409 -23.05 19.41 -6.79
C ILE A 409 -22.24 20.47 -7.53
N ASP A 410 -22.89 21.58 -7.86
CA ASP A 410 -22.28 22.71 -8.55
C ASP A 410 -23.05 24.01 -8.25
N PRO A 411 -22.37 25.15 -7.97
CA PRO A 411 -23.03 26.44 -7.72
C PRO A 411 -23.96 26.93 -8.84
N ASN A 412 -23.76 26.47 -10.06
CA ASN A 412 -24.57 26.78 -11.22
C ASN A 412 -25.73 25.80 -11.47
N VAL A 413 -25.67 24.61 -10.87
CA VAL A 413 -26.71 23.57 -10.98
C VAL A 413 -27.63 23.60 -9.75
N ASN A 414 -27.07 23.44 -8.55
CA ASN A 414 -27.83 23.33 -7.30
C ASN A 414 -27.54 24.46 -6.30
N GLY A 415 -26.62 25.38 -6.62
CA GLY A 415 -26.29 26.52 -5.76
C GLY A 415 -25.34 26.20 -4.61
N MET A 416 -24.69 25.03 -4.62
CA MET A 416 -23.78 24.57 -3.56
C MET A 416 -22.40 24.26 -4.12
N THR A 417 -21.35 24.65 -3.39
CA THR A 417 -20.01 24.09 -3.62
C THR A 417 -19.90 22.68 -3.04
N LEU A 418 -18.87 21.93 -3.42
CA LEU A 418 -18.59 20.62 -2.81
C LEU A 418 -18.40 20.72 -1.28
N LEU A 419 -17.78 21.81 -0.80
CA LEU A 419 -17.60 22.06 0.63
C LEU A 419 -18.92 22.36 1.35
N ASP A 420 -19.82 23.12 0.72
CA ASP A 420 -21.16 23.37 1.26
C ASP A 420 -21.95 22.07 1.37
N PHE A 421 -21.87 21.22 0.34
CA PHE A 421 -22.53 19.91 0.37
C PHE A 421 -21.93 19.02 1.46
N TYR A 422 -20.61 18.93 1.56
CA TYR A 422 -19.91 18.18 2.61
C TYR A 422 -20.31 18.57 4.04
N ARG A 423 -20.58 19.86 4.27
CA ARG A 423 -21.04 20.38 5.58
C ARG A 423 -22.55 20.22 5.81
N SER A 424 -23.31 19.86 4.78
CA SER A 424 -24.75 19.73 4.87
C SER A 424 -25.17 18.47 5.63
N PRO A 425 -26.34 18.45 6.28
CA PRO A 425 -26.89 17.23 6.89
C PRO A 425 -27.30 16.18 5.84
N GLU A 426 -27.33 16.54 4.56
CA GLU A 426 -27.68 15.63 3.46
C GLU A 426 -26.46 14.85 2.96
N ALA A 427 -25.24 15.31 3.27
CA ALA A 427 -24.02 14.60 2.93
C ALA A 427 -24.00 13.20 3.55
N ARG A 428 -23.76 12.21 2.70
CA ARG A 428 -23.60 10.83 3.12
C ARG A 428 -22.18 10.38 2.80
N LEU A 429 -21.29 10.59 3.76
CA LEU A 429 -19.88 10.16 3.66
C LEU A 429 -19.80 8.63 3.57
N GLY A 430 -18.78 8.12 2.89
CA GLY A 430 -18.51 6.69 2.75
C GLY A 430 -19.61 5.92 2.01
N SER A 431 -20.40 6.57 1.17
CA SER A 431 -21.63 5.98 0.59
C SER A 431 -21.73 6.06 -0.93
N TYR A 432 -20.81 6.75 -1.60
CA TYR A 432 -20.80 6.87 -3.05
C TYR A 432 -19.94 5.78 -3.69
N ASP A 433 -20.48 5.12 -4.70
CA ASP A 433 -19.79 4.12 -5.52
C ASP A 433 -18.86 4.80 -6.52
N LEU A 434 -19.31 5.94 -7.08
CA LEU A 434 -18.61 6.70 -8.11
C LEU A 434 -18.65 8.20 -7.79
N CYS A 435 -17.51 8.87 -7.88
CA CYS A 435 -17.41 10.33 -7.90
C CYS A 435 -16.84 10.78 -9.25
N LEU A 436 -17.48 11.74 -9.91
CA LEU A 436 -17.05 12.37 -11.16
C LEU A 436 -16.69 13.83 -10.94
N SER A 437 -15.64 14.31 -11.59
CA SER A 437 -15.27 15.73 -11.63
C SER A 437 -14.36 15.99 -12.82
N VAL A 438 -14.93 16.49 -13.92
CA VAL A 438 -14.26 16.61 -15.22
C VAL A 438 -13.95 18.08 -15.52
N SER A 439 -12.67 18.44 -15.63
CA SER A 439 -12.20 19.82 -15.88
C SER A 439 -12.64 20.82 -14.80
N VAL A 440 -12.41 20.48 -13.53
CA VAL A 440 -12.83 21.28 -12.37
C VAL A 440 -11.66 21.61 -11.46
N LEU A 441 -10.75 20.65 -11.25
CA LEU A 441 -9.77 20.72 -10.17
C LEU A 441 -8.78 21.88 -10.35
N GLU A 442 -8.44 22.21 -11.59
CA GLU A 442 -7.63 23.37 -11.98
C GLU A 442 -8.27 24.70 -11.59
N HIS A 443 -9.59 24.77 -11.43
CA HIS A 443 -10.34 25.96 -11.03
C HIS A 443 -10.53 26.07 -9.51
N VAL A 444 -10.07 25.09 -8.73
CA VAL A 444 -10.21 25.07 -7.27
C VAL A 444 -8.95 25.60 -6.60
N ALA A 445 -9.10 26.58 -5.71
CA ALA A 445 -7.96 27.19 -5.01
C ALA A 445 -7.31 26.25 -3.97
N ASP A 446 -8.12 25.46 -3.27
CA ASP A 446 -7.70 24.45 -2.28
C ASP A 446 -8.03 23.04 -2.80
N ASP A 447 -7.24 22.60 -3.78
CA ASP A 447 -7.39 21.32 -4.47
C ASP A 447 -7.15 20.11 -3.56
N GLU A 448 -6.28 20.22 -2.55
CA GLU A 448 -6.06 19.19 -1.52
C GLU A 448 -7.30 18.96 -0.66
N GLN A 449 -7.95 20.03 -0.19
CA GLN A 449 -9.22 19.91 0.52
C GLN A 449 -10.29 19.30 -0.39
N PHE A 450 -10.34 19.70 -1.66
CA PHE A 450 -11.31 19.19 -2.62
C PHE A 450 -11.18 17.66 -2.82
N VAL A 451 -9.97 17.16 -3.10
CA VAL A 451 -9.78 15.71 -3.29
C VAL A 451 -9.96 14.91 -1.99
N ARG A 452 -9.64 15.49 -0.82
CA ARG A 452 -9.94 14.91 0.49
C ARG A 452 -11.44 14.76 0.71
N ILE A 453 -12.24 15.77 0.36
CA ILE A 453 -13.70 15.69 0.47
C ILE A 453 -14.24 14.60 -0.46
N ILE A 454 -13.76 14.53 -1.71
CA ILE A 454 -14.12 13.43 -2.63
C ILE A 454 -13.79 12.07 -1.99
N SER A 455 -12.58 11.91 -1.40
CA SER A 455 -12.19 10.65 -0.78
C SER A 455 -13.02 10.26 0.45
N GLU A 456 -13.61 11.22 1.16
CA GLU A 456 -14.54 10.93 2.26
C GLU A 456 -15.95 10.56 1.80
N PHE A 457 -16.37 10.99 0.60
CA PHE A 457 -17.66 10.57 0.03
C PHE A 457 -17.65 9.13 -0.49
N LEU A 458 -16.51 8.69 -1.03
CA LEU A 458 -16.35 7.34 -1.56
C LEU A 458 -16.52 6.27 -0.47
N ARG A 459 -17.34 5.26 -0.74
CA ARG A 459 -17.35 4.03 0.06
C ARG A 459 -16.06 3.23 -0.16
N PRO A 460 -15.68 2.31 0.74
CA PRO A 460 -14.64 1.31 0.46
C PRO A 460 -14.82 0.64 -0.90
N GLY A 461 -13.77 0.69 -1.73
CA GLY A 461 -13.77 0.19 -3.11
C GLY A 461 -14.41 1.11 -4.15
N GLY A 462 -15.01 2.24 -3.73
CA GLY A 462 -15.58 3.26 -4.62
C GLY A 462 -14.53 3.97 -5.44
N LEU A 463 -14.92 4.41 -6.64
CA LEU A 463 -14.06 4.97 -7.67
C LEU A 463 -14.26 6.49 -7.79
N ALA A 464 -13.18 7.25 -7.93
CA ALA A 464 -13.24 8.63 -8.40
C ALA A 464 -12.59 8.74 -9.79
N VAL A 465 -13.28 9.40 -10.71
CA VAL A 465 -12.81 9.66 -12.07
C VAL A 465 -12.73 11.18 -12.25
N LEU A 466 -11.51 11.70 -12.22
CA LEU A 466 -11.23 13.11 -12.43
C LEU A 466 -10.42 13.29 -13.72
N THR A 467 -10.53 14.48 -14.30
CA THR A 467 -9.58 14.96 -15.31
C THR A 467 -9.03 16.32 -14.91
N VAL A 468 -7.83 16.62 -15.37
CA VAL A 468 -7.12 17.85 -15.04
C VAL A 468 -6.37 18.41 -16.23
N ASP A 469 -6.15 19.72 -16.21
CA ASP A 469 -5.20 20.39 -17.09
C ASP A 469 -3.76 20.13 -16.62
N PHE A 470 -2.94 19.55 -17.48
CA PHE A 470 -1.65 18.92 -17.15
C PHE A 470 -0.49 19.53 -17.93
N LYS A 471 0.61 19.82 -17.23
CA LYS A 471 1.88 20.24 -17.83
C LYS A 471 3.04 19.88 -16.91
N GLU A 472 3.86 18.90 -17.30
CA GLU A 472 4.93 18.36 -16.45
C GLU A 472 6.01 19.43 -16.12
N SER A 473 6.23 20.34 -17.06
CA SER A 473 7.16 21.46 -16.92
C SER A 473 6.59 22.65 -16.13
N TRP A 474 5.33 22.60 -15.70
CA TRP A 474 4.66 23.73 -15.07
C TRP A 474 5.27 24.09 -13.72
N ARG A 475 5.42 25.39 -13.45
CA ARG A 475 5.89 25.94 -12.19
C ARG A 475 5.02 27.13 -11.79
N PRO A 476 4.82 27.39 -10.47
CA PRO A 476 4.09 28.56 -10.02
C PRO A 476 4.62 29.86 -10.64
N GLY A 477 3.72 30.67 -11.19
CA GLY A 477 4.05 31.94 -11.86
C GLY A 477 4.21 31.86 -13.38
N GLN A 478 4.26 30.66 -13.97
CA GLN A 478 4.19 30.51 -15.42
C GLN A 478 2.79 30.80 -15.97
N ILE A 479 2.73 31.09 -17.28
CA ILE A 479 1.47 31.30 -18.00
C ILE A 479 0.62 30.02 -17.90
N LYS A 480 -0.67 30.23 -17.70
CA LYS A 480 -1.75 29.24 -17.65
C LYS A 480 -3.05 29.97 -18.00
N PRO A 481 -4.14 29.27 -18.34
CA PRO A 481 -5.44 29.89 -18.49
C PRO A 481 -5.83 30.76 -17.28
N ILE A 482 -6.56 31.85 -17.55
CA ILE A 482 -6.85 32.89 -16.55
C ILE A 482 -7.77 32.38 -15.42
N VAL A 483 -8.66 31.45 -15.77
CA VAL A 483 -9.62 30.84 -14.84
C VAL A 483 -8.94 29.87 -13.88
N ASP A 484 -7.84 29.24 -14.30
CA ASP A 484 -7.16 28.24 -13.49
C ASP A 484 -6.47 28.85 -12.27
N HIS A 485 -6.15 27.99 -11.31
CA HIS A 485 -5.23 28.24 -10.23
C HIS A 485 -3.86 27.60 -10.51
N ARG A 486 -3.83 26.46 -11.21
CA ARG A 486 -2.60 25.75 -11.59
C ARG A 486 -2.82 24.79 -12.76
N LEU A 487 -1.71 24.36 -13.38
CA LEU A 487 -1.65 23.14 -14.19
C LEU A 487 -0.97 22.05 -13.35
N TYR A 488 -1.34 20.80 -13.54
CA TYR A 488 -0.87 19.69 -12.74
C TYR A 488 0.37 19.01 -13.33
N THR A 489 1.25 18.54 -12.46
CA THR A 489 2.42 17.72 -12.79
C THR A 489 2.25 16.29 -12.27
N THR A 490 3.12 15.37 -12.70
CA THR A 490 3.20 14.02 -12.09
C THR A 490 3.38 14.08 -10.58
N HIS A 491 4.21 15.01 -10.09
CA HIS A 491 4.44 15.22 -8.66
C HIS A 491 3.16 15.67 -7.94
N ASP A 492 2.40 16.60 -8.52
CA ASP A 492 1.14 17.04 -7.92
C ASP A 492 0.15 15.88 -7.77
N LEU A 493 -0.07 15.10 -8.84
CA LEU A 493 -1.06 14.04 -8.82
C LEU A 493 -0.61 12.86 -7.94
N ARG A 494 0.63 12.40 -8.09
CA ARG A 494 1.15 11.21 -7.39
C ARG A 494 1.55 11.48 -5.95
N ASP A 495 2.24 12.59 -5.70
CA ASP A 495 2.94 12.80 -4.42
C ASP A 495 2.20 13.80 -3.52
N ARG A 496 1.50 14.79 -4.09
CA ARG A 496 0.78 15.79 -3.30
C ARG A 496 -0.67 15.36 -3.03
N LEU A 497 -1.47 15.16 -4.08
CA LEU A 497 -2.91 14.92 -3.96
C LEU A 497 -3.23 13.52 -3.40
N ILE A 498 -2.55 12.46 -3.86
CA ILE A 498 -2.77 11.10 -3.33
C ILE A 498 -2.41 11.03 -1.83
N ASN A 499 -1.32 11.67 -1.42
CA ASN A 499 -0.94 11.75 -0.01
C ASN A 499 -1.96 12.53 0.83
N ALA A 500 -2.57 13.58 0.27
CA ALA A 500 -3.64 14.30 0.93
C ALA A 500 -4.86 13.42 1.19
N MET A 501 -5.17 12.44 0.32
CA MET A 501 -6.38 11.61 0.44
C MET A 501 -6.27 10.44 1.41
N GLY A 502 -5.08 10.13 1.94
CA GLY A 502 -4.78 9.21 3.06
C GLY A 502 -5.13 7.73 2.85
N GLU A 503 -6.33 7.45 2.37
CA GLU A 503 -7.01 6.16 2.26
C GLU A 503 -7.41 5.87 0.81
N CYS A 504 -6.78 6.52 -0.16
CA CYS A 504 -6.98 6.25 -1.58
C CYS A 504 -5.67 5.82 -2.24
N ALA A 505 -5.81 5.08 -3.34
CA ALA A 505 -4.72 4.71 -4.22
C ALA A 505 -5.13 4.94 -5.68
N LEU A 506 -4.16 5.20 -6.55
CA LEU A 506 -4.40 5.20 -7.99
C LEU A 506 -4.90 3.81 -8.41
N VAL A 507 -5.74 3.73 -9.45
CA VAL A 507 -6.27 2.43 -9.92
C VAL A 507 -5.27 1.63 -10.75
N ASP A 508 -4.26 2.30 -11.30
CA ASP A 508 -3.21 1.70 -12.11
C ASP A 508 -1.94 2.57 -12.12
N PRO A 509 -0.76 1.99 -12.45
CA PRO A 509 0.49 2.72 -12.47
C PRO A 509 0.41 3.92 -13.44
N PRO A 510 0.73 5.14 -12.97
CA PRO A 510 0.59 6.32 -13.80
C PRO A 510 1.67 6.38 -14.88
N ILE A 511 1.28 6.79 -16.10
CA ILE A 511 2.19 6.96 -17.24
C ILE A 511 2.09 8.37 -17.85
N TRP A 512 1.81 9.39 -17.04
CA TRP A 512 1.68 10.78 -17.51
C TRP A 512 2.92 11.28 -18.27
N ALA A 513 4.12 10.81 -17.91
CA ALA A 513 5.36 11.19 -18.58
C ALA A 513 5.51 10.71 -20.05
N GLU A 514 4.68 9.77 -20.52
CA GLU A 514 4.74 9.24 -21.90
C GLU A 514 3.88 10.00 -22.91
N GLY A 515 3.11 10.98 -22.44
CA GLY A 515 2.20 11.75 -23.28
C GLY A 515 2.83 12.99 -23.91
N VAL A 516 2.03 13.66 -24.74
CA VAL A 516 2.38 14.94 -25.35
C VAL A 516 1.41 16.02 -24.88
N GLU A 517 1.95 17.15 -24.45
CA GLU A 517 1.19 18.38 -24.19
C GLU A 517 0.76 18.99 -25.53
N ASP A 518 -0.43 18.60 -26.03
CA ASP A 518 -0.87 18.83 -27.42
C ASP A 518 -2.03 19.82 -27.58
N PHE A 519 -2.21 20.70 -26.59
CA PHE A 519 -3.26 21.69 -26.53
C PHE A 519 -2.69 23.08 -26.21
N GLU A 520 -3.19 24.11 -26.91
CA GLU A 520 -2.83 25.51 -26.66
C GLU A 520 -4.09 26.32 -26.40
N TYR A 521 -4.12 27.04 -25.29
CA TYR A 521 -5.20 27.95 -24.95
C TYR A 521 -4.69 29.14 -24.15
N GLU A 522 -5.14 30.35 -24.50
CA GLU A 522 -4.70 31.62 -23.89
C GLU A 522 -3.16 31.79 -23.83
N GLY A 523 -2.44 31.28 -24.82
CA GLY A 523 -0.97 31.34 -24.88
C GLY A 523 -0.25 30.39 -23.92
N SER A 524 -0.97 29.44 -23.33
CA SER A 524 -0.43 28.33 -22.55
C SER A 524 -0.50 27.04 -23.35
N GLU A 525 0.63 26.38 -23.55
CA GLU A 525 0.72 25.01 -24.07
C GLU A 525 0.63 24.01 -22.90
N TYR A 526 -0.28 23.05 -22.97
CA TYR A 526 -0.49 22.02 -21.96
C TYR A 526 -1.23 20.81 -22.57
N GLY A 527 -1.54 19.79 -21.78
CA GLY A 527 -2.35 18.65 -22.17
C GLY A 527 -3.43 18.36 -21.14
N PHE A 528 -4.23 17.32 -21.38
CA PHE A 528 -5.23 16.86 -20.39
C PHE A 528 -4.76 15.55 -19.78
N ALA A 529 -5.05 15.29 -18.51
CA ALA A 529 -4.70 14.03 -17.86
C ALA A 529 -5.89 13.41 -17.14
N GLY A 530 -5.98 12.07 -17.18
CA GLY A 530 -6.84 11.32 -16.29
C GLY A 530 -6.21 11.21 -14.90
N PHE A 531 -7.03 11.39 -13.86
CA PHE A 531 -6.67 11.19 -12.46
C PHE A 531 -7.74 10.32 -11.80
N VAL A 532 -7.48 9.01 -11.77
CA VAL A 532 -8.44 8.00 -11.37
C VAL A 532 -7.89 7.23 -10.18
N PHE A 533 -8.64 7.27 -9.07
CA PHE A 533 -8.24 6.65 -7.81
C PHE A 533 -9.43 5.93 -7.15
N ARG A 534 -9.11 5.01 -6.25
CA ARG A 534 -10.09 4.20 -5.53
C ARG A 534 -9.89 4.35 -4.03
N LYS A 535 -10.99 4.37 -3.28
CA LYS A 535 -10.96 4.29 -1.81
C LYS A 535 -10.55 2.89 -1.39
N LEU A 536 -9.49 2.80 -0.59
CA LEU A 536 -9.03 1.57 0.02
C LEU A 536 -10.05 1.07 1.04
N ASP A 537 -10.11 -0.24 1.26
CA ASP A 537 -10.93 -0.78 2.35
C ASP A 537 -10.35 -0.42 3.72
N ALA A 538 -11.21 -0.46 4.74
CA ALA A 538 -10.81 -0.10 6.10
C ALA A 538 -9.64 -0.96 6.60
N ASP A 539 -9.61 -2.26 6.24
CA ASP A 539 -8.53 -3.17 6.63
C ASP A 539 -7.20 -2.79 5.98
N SER A 540 -7.21 -2.23 4.77
CA SER A 540 -6.06 -1.75 4.01
C SER A 540 -5.36 -0.54 4.65
N VAL A 541 -6.10 0.24 5.45
CA VAL A 541 -5.60 1.46 6.09
C VAL A 541 -5.64 1.40 7.62
N ARG A 542 -6.25 0.37 8.22
CA ARG A 542 -6.47 0.26 9.68
C ARG A 542 -5.19 0.40 10.51
N MET A 543 -4.07 -0.10 9.99
CA MET A 543 -2.77 -0.04 10.67
C MET A 543 -1.99 1.24 10.37
N ALA A 544 -2.45 2.05 9.41
CA ALA A 544 -1.91 3.36 9.11
C ALA A 544 -2.62 4.43 9.97
N ASN A 545 -1.86 5.33 10.59
CA ASN A 545 -2.41 6.43 11.36
C ASN A 545 -2.98 7.51 10.43
N THR A 546 -4.26 7.43 10.06
CA THR A 546 -4.95 8.53 9.35
C THR A 546 -5.72 9.41 10.33
N GLN A 547 -5.54 10.73 10.27
CA GLN A 547 -6.39 11.70 10.97
C GLN A 547 -7.59 12.10 10.08
N PRO A 548 -8.84 12.09 10.58
CA PRO A 548 -10.02 12.49 9.80
C PRO A 548 -10.06 13.98 9.44
N VAL A 549 -10.57 14.36 8.25
CA VAL A 549 -10.57 15.74 7.73
C VAL A 549 -11.38 16.71 8.60
N TRP A 550 -12.51 16.26 9.15
CA TRP A 550 -13.37 17.11 9.99
C TRP A 550 -12.64 17.63 11.23
N ARG A 551 -11.62 16.93 11.75
CA ARG A 551 -10.82 17.41 12.89
C ARG A 551 -9.98 18.64 12.52
N GLU A 552 -9.45 18.68 11.30
CA GLU A 552 -8.70 19.83 10.78
C GLU A 552 -9.63 21.01 10.46
N LEU A 553 -10.80 20.75 9.87
CA LEU A 553 -11.80 21.78 9.58
C LEU A 553 -12.33 22.46 10.85
N LEU A 554 -12.45 21.72 11.96
CA LEU A 554 -12.74 22.31 13.27
C LEU A 554 -11.58 23.16 13.79
N ALA A 555 -10.33 22.77 13.52
CA ALA A 555 -9.14 23.55 13.90
C ALA A 555 -8.95 24.80 13.03
N GLN A 556 -9.44 24.79 11.79
CA GLN A 556 -9.39 25.91 10.84
C GLN A 556 -10.60 26.85 10.92
N SER A 557 -11.60 26.58 11.77
CA SER A 557 -12.72 27.51 11.99
C SER A 557 -12.20 28.83 12.57
N PRO A 558 -12.19 29.93 11.79
CA PRO A 558 -11.71 31.20 12.28
C PRO A 558 -12.84 31.85 13.07
N ALA A 559 -12.61 32.14 14.34
CA ALA A 559 -13.07 33.42 14.85
C ALA A 559 -12.40 34.51 13.98
N SER A 560 -13.12 35.03 12.98
CA SER A 560 -12.73 36.14 12.08
C SER A 560 -11.62 35.87 11.03
N SER A 561 -12.02 35.63 9.78
CA SER A 561 -11.30 36.17 8.62
C SER A 561 -12.25 36.28 7.42
N ILE A 562 -12.04 37.33 6.64
CA ILE A 562 -12.91 37.83 5.56
C ILE A 562 -12.90 36.84 4.38
N PRO A 563 -14.04 36.59 3.68
CA PRO A 563 -14.09 35.60 2.61
C PRO A 563 -13.20 36.00 1.43
N ARG A 564 -12.36 35.08 0.95
CA ARG A 564 -11.76 35.18 -0.39
C ARG A 564 -12.80 34.66 -1.40
N GLU A 565 -13.16 35.48 -2.38
CA GLU A 565 -14.13 35.13 -3.42
C GLU A 565 -13.61 33.97 -4.29
N ASP A 566 -14.45 32.96 -4.47
CA ASP A 566 -14.27 31.80 -5.36
C ASP A 566 -14.55 32.22 -6.83
N LYS A 567 -13.63 31.89 -7.75
CA LYS A 567 -13.73 32.24 -9.17
C LYS A 567 -14.90 31.54 -9.88
N MET A 568 -15.44 30.44 -9.34
CA MET A 568 -16.61 29.75 -9.89
C MET A 568 -17.85 30.68 -10.00
N THR A 569 -17.93 31.72 -9.17
CA THR A 569 -19.04 32.68 -9.23
C THR A 569 -18.83 33.80 -10.27
N ALA A 570 -17.61 34.00 -10.78
CA ALA A 570 -17.26 35.08 -11.70
C ALA A 570 -17.63 34.78 -13.17
N ILE A 571 -17.68 33.50 -13.57
CA ILE A 571 -18.00 33.09 -14.95
C ILE A 571 -19.45 33.44 -15.35
N LYS A 572 -20.37 33.51 -14.37
CA LYS A 572 -21.75 33.98 -14.59
C LYS A 572 -21.87 35.45 -15.04
N ARG A 573 -20.81 36.27 -14.94
CA ARG A 573 -20.82 37.66 -15.46
C ARG A 573 -20.33 37.80 -16.90
N ILE A 574 -19.70 36.77 -17.48
CA ILE A 574 -19.10 36.85 -18.82
C ILE A 574 -20.07 36.38 -19.91
N PHE A 575 -21.01 35.49 -19.60
CA PHE A 575 -22.05 35.03 -20.52
C PHE A 575 -23.43 35.53 -20.08
N GLY A 576 -23.74 36.78 -20.44
CA GLY A 576 -25.03 37.39 -20.17
C GLY A 576 -26.18 36.69 -20.89
N VAL A 577 -26.90 35.81 -20.19
CA VAL A 577 -28.28 35.46 -20.52
C VAL A 577 -29.18 36.34 -19.66
N GLY A 578 -29.60 37.47 -20.25
CA GLY A 578 -30.59 38.36 -19.65
C GLY A 578 -31.96 37.68 -19.57
N ARG A 579 -32.64 37.91 -18.45
CA ARG A 579 -34.10 38.05 -18.45
C ARG A 579 -34.46 39.51 -18.57
#